data_AF-A0A1F4YGN3-F1
#
_entry.id   AF-A0A1F4YGN3-F1
#
_cell.length_a   1.000
_cell.length_b   1.000
_cell.length_c   1.000
_cell.angle_alpha   90.00
_cell.angle_beta   90.00
_cell.angle_gamma   90.00
#
_symmetry.space_group_name_H-M   'P 1'
#
loop_
_entity.id
_entity.type
_entity.pdbx_description
1 polymer ?
#
loop_
_entity_poly.entity_id
_entity_poly.type
_entity_poly.pdbx_seq_one_letter_code
_entity_poly.pdbx_strand_id
1 'polypeptide(L)'
;MKKIITYTLLLFHSSTLSTFAVNIPSSFFLYNPDAAGFTTPGAIISALLPNVIILAGIIFFFLILFGGFKLIVGAGQNSSPQDAAKARAALTYGVIGFLLVVASYFILQIISAQLTGDQTLINTPAL
;
A
#
# COMPACT_ATOMS: atom_id res chain seq x y z
N MET A 1 -20.23 -42.58 21.61
CA MET A 1 -20.29 -41.87 20.30
C MET A 1 -20.50 -40.35 20.44
N LYS A 2 -21.34 -39.85 21.36
CA LYS A 2 -21.64 -38.41 21.50
C LYS A 2 -20.42 -37.49 21.76
N LYS A 3 -19.39 -37.95 22.48
CA LYS A 3 -18.22 -37.12 22.84
C LYS A 3 -17.30 -36.78 21.67
N ILE A 4 -17.15 -37.68 20.69
CA ILE A 4 -16.29 -37.47 19.51
C ILE A 4 -16.82 -36.35 18.63
N ILE A 5 -18.14 -36.30 18.44
CA ILE A 5 -18.80 -35.25 17.65
C ILE A 5 -18.62 -33.87 18.31
N THR A 6 -18.69 -33.81 19.65
CA THR A 6 -18.48 -32.57 20.41
C THR A 6 -17.06 -32.01 20.26
N TYR A 7 -16.03 -32.87 20.24
CA TYR A 7 -14.64 -32.42 20.08
C TYR A 7 -14.33 -31.97 18.65
N THR A 8 -14.85 -32.67 17.63
CA THR A 8 -14.72 -32.22 16.24
C THR A 8 -15.40 -30.88 16.04
N LEU A 9 -16.59 -30.67 16.63
CA LEU A 9 -17.29 -29.39 16.56
C LEU A 9 -16.48 -28.27 17.22
N LEU A 10 -15.88 -28.49 18.40
CA LEU A 10 -15.07 -27.48 19.10
C LEU A 10 -13.81 -27.05 18.33
N LEU A 11 -13.16 -27.98 17.62
CA LEU A 11 -11.96 -27.67 16.81
C LEU A 11 -12.25 -26.76 15.62
N PHE A 12 -13.48 -26.73 15.09
CA PHE A 12 -13.89 -25.83 14.01
C PHE A 12 -14.27 -24.42 14.50
N HIS A 13 -14.60 -24.23 15.78
CA HIS A 13 -15.05 -22.93 16.30
C HIS A 13 -13.89 -21.99 16.67
N SER A 14 -12.68 -22.51 16.92
CA SER A 14 -11.53 -21.71 17.37
C SER A 14 -10.57 -21.28 16.27
N SER A 15 -10.71 -21.82 15.05
CA SER A 15 -9.84 -21.47 13.92
C SER A 15 -10.60 -20.59 12.93
N THR A 16 -10.09 -19.35 12.75
CA THR A 16 -10.15 -18.51 11.52
C THR A 16 -11.00 -17.23 11.47
N LEU A 17 -11.65 -16.74 12.54
CA LEU A 17 -12.30 -15.42 12.44
C LEU A 17 -11.35 -14.22 12.62
N SER A 18 -10.14 -14.44 13.14
CA SER A 18 -9.17 -13.37 13.39
C SER A 18 -8.42 -12.88 12.13
N THR A 19 -8.54 -13.55 10.99
CA THR A 19 -7.73 -13.23 9.78
C THR A 19 -8.35 -12.18 8.87
N PHE A 20 -9.57 -11.72 9.18
CA PHE A 20 -10.26 -10.67 8.42
C PHE A 20 -10.33 -9.33 9.17
N ALA A 21 -9.84 -9.28 10.41
CA ALA A 21 -9.72 -8.02 11.14
C ALA A 21 -8.57 -7.20 10.55
N VAL A 22 -8.91 -6.22 9.70
CA VAL A 22 -7.96 -5.20 9.26
C VAL A 22 -7.63 -4.34 10.49
N ASN A 23 -6.52 -4.63 11.14
CA ASN A 23 -6.03 -3.85 12.28
C ASN A 23 -5.42 -2.55 11.78
N ILE A 24 -6.28 -1.57 11.47
CA ILE A 24 -5.89 -0.28 10.87
C ILE A 24 -4.78 0.40 11.69
N PRO A 25 -4.84 0.52 13.03
CA PRO A 25 -3.76 1.19 13.76
C PRO A 25 -2.40 0.50 13.64
N SER A 26 -2.33 -0.82 13.78
CA SER A 26 -1.05 -1.53 13.72
C SER A 26 -0.51 -1.70 12.30
N SER A 27 -1.39 -1.75 11.29
CA SER A 27 -1.00 -1.85 9.87
C SER A 27 -0.69 -0.50 9.23
N PHE A 28 -1.27 0.59 9.75
CA PHE A 28 -1.05 1.96 9.25
C PHE A 28 0.19 2.61 9.87
N PHE A 29 0.53 2.27 11.12
CA PHE A 29 1.72 2.78 11.81
C PHE A 29 2.85 1.76 11.94
N LEU A 30 2.75 0.60 11.27
CA LEU A 30 3.71 -0.52 11.30
C LEU A 30 4.54 -0.54 12.58
N TYR A 31 3.92 -0.97 13.69
CA TYR A 31 4.51 -1.15 15.03
C TYR A 31 6.03 -0.95 15.04
N ASN A 32 6.47 0.29 15.19
CA ASN A 32 7.86 0.60 15.50
C ASN A 32 7.87 1.03 16.97
N PRO A 33 8.17 0.13 17.92
CA PRO A 33 8.26 0.47 19.33
C PRO A 33 9.34 1.53 19.60
N ASP A 34 10.25 1.79 18.65
CA ASP A 34 11.26 2.86 18.71
C ASP A 34 10.75 4.22 18.18
N ALA A 35 9.56 4.28 17.54
CA ALA A 35 8.94 5.56 17.16
C ALA A 35 8.44 6.37 18.37
N ALA A 36 8.44 5.78 19.58
CA ALA A 36 8.22 6.50 20.83
C ALA A 36 9.40 7.44 21.17
N GLY A 37 10.56 7.29 20.53
CA GLY A 37 11.68 8.24 20.58
C GLY A 37 11.90 8.84 19.20
N PHE A 38 11.54 10.11 19.02
CA PHE A 38 11.89 10.89 17.80
C PHE A 38 13.40 11.22 17.76
N THR A 39 14.26 10.21 17.86
CA THR A 39 15.71 10.40 17.96
C THR A 39 16.35 10.59 16.58
N THR A 40 15.70 10.14 15.50
CA THR A 40 16.23 10.30 14.13
C THR A 40 15.14 10.71 13.12
N PRO A 41 15.49 11.55 12.12
CA PRO A 41 14.58 11.89 11.02
C PRO A 41 14.07 10.67 10.23
N GLY A 42 14.87 9.60 10.16
CA GLY A 42 14.53 8.37 9.44
C GLY A 42 13.37 7.58 10.08
N ALA A 43 13.22 7.64 11.41
CA ALA A 43 12.13 6.96 12.11
C ALA A 43 10.75 7.57 11.77
N ILE A 44 10.70 8.90 11.65
CA ILE A 44 9.48 9.63 11.24
C ILE A 44 9.09 9.23 9.82
N ILE A 45 10.07 9.20 8.91
CA ILE A 45 9.83 8.85 7.51
C ILE A 45 9.37 7.40 7.39
N SER A 46 10.02 6.45 8.09
CA SER A 46 9.60 5.03 8.06
C SER A 46 8.19 4.79 8.58
N ALA A 47 7.73 5.55 9.58
CA ALA A 47 6.37 5.43 10.10
C ALA A 47 5.32 6.03 9.15
N LEU A 48 5.66 7.11 8.44
CA LEU A 48 4.73 7.82 7.54
C LEU A 48 4.68 7.25 6.11
N LEU A 49 5.82 6.80 5.59
CA LEU A 49 5.99 6.39 4.20
C LEU A 49 5.01 5.29 3.75
N PRO A 50 4.86 4.13 4.44
CA PRO A 50 3.97 3.07 3.96
C PRO A 50 2.52 3.54 3.86
N ASN A 51 2.14 4.40 4.81
CA ASN A 51 0.81 4.92 4.88
C ASN A 51 0.49 5.96 3.79
N VAL A 52 1.41 6.88 3.53
CA VAL A 52 1.30 7.86 2.45
C VAL A 52 1.22 7.17 1.09
N ILE A 53 1.96 6.08 0.88
CA ILE A 53 1.92 5.31 -0.38
C ILE A 53 0.52 4.71 -0.60
N ILE A 54 -0.10 4.12 0.43
CA ILE A 54 -1.46 3.56 0.34
C ILE A 54 -2.46 4.69 0.02
N LEU A 55 -2.39 5.79 0.75
CA LEU A 55 -3.29 6.94 0.54
C LEU A 55 -3.11 7.54 -0.86
N ALA A 56 -1.86 7.70 -1.32
CA ALA A 56 -1.55 8.19 -2.66
C ALA A 56 -2.11 7.29 -3.76
N GLY A 57 -2.05 5.96 -3.59
CA GLY A 57 -2.64 5.01 -4.52
C GLY A 57 -4.16 5.16 -4.65
N ILE A 58 -4.85 5.32 -3.52
CA ILE A 58 -6.31 5.54 -3.49
C ILE A 58 -6.67 6.87 -4.17
N ILE A 59 -5.99 7.96 -3.81
CA ILE A 59 -6.23 9.28 -4.41
C ILE A 59 -5.95 9.25 -5.91
N PHE A 60 -4.85 8.63 -6.33
CA PHE A 60 -4.49 8.49 -7.74
C PHE A 60 -5.57 7.74 -8.53
N PHE A 61 -6.10 6.66 -7.98
CA PHE A 61 -7.17 5.90 -8.61
C PHE A 61 -8.41 6.77 -8.88
N PHE A 62 -8.90 7.52 -7.87
CA PHE A 62 -10.04 8.42 -8.05
C PHE A 62 -9.73 9.58 -8.98
N LEU A 63 -8.51 10.13 -8.94
CA LEU A 63 -8.09 11.24 -9.80
C LEU A 63 -8.08 10.84 -11.28
N ILE A 64 -7.61 9.63 -11.60
CA ILE A 64 -7.68 9.10 -12.97
C ILE A 64 -9.13 8.84 -13.38
N LEU A 65 -9.96 8.29 -12.48
CA LEU A 65 -11.35 7.99 -12.77
C LEU A 65 -12.14 9.28 -13.08
N PHE A 66 -12.11 10.26 -12.18
CA PHE A 66 -12.83 11.53 -12.37
C PHE A 66 -12.18 12.44 -13.41
N GLY A 67 -10.85 12.54 -13.42
CA GLY A 67 -10.10 13.35 -14.38
C GLY A 67 -10.24 12.81 -15.80
N GLY A 68 -10.18 11.49 -15.97
CA GLY A 68 -10.34 10.80 -17.24
C GLY A 68 -11.76 10.94 -17.77
N PHE A 69 -12.77 10.69 -16.93
CA PHE A 69 -14.17 10.91 -17.31
C PHE A 69 -14.46 12.36 -17.71
N LYS A 70 -13.98 13.33 -16.91
CA LYS A 70 -14.15 14.76 -17.21
C LYS A 70 -13.48 15.14 -18.53
N LEU A 71 -12.32 14.55 -18.85
CA LEU A 71 -11.64 14.79 -20.12
C LEU A 71 -12.46 14.27 -21.31
N ILE A 72 -13.01 13.06 -21.21
CA ILE A 72 -13.76 12.40 -22.28
C ILE A 72 -15.09 13.13 -22.52
N VAL A 73 -15.83 13.45 -21.45
CA VAL A 73 -17.11 14.15 -21.53
C VAL A 73 -16.93 15.59 -22.02
N GLY A 74 -15.91 16.29 -21.51
CA GLY A 74 -15.60 17.66 -21.91
C GLY A 74 -15.06 17.79 -23.34
N ALA A 75 -14.57 16.70 -23.94
CA ALA A 75 -14.20 16.65 -25.35
C ALA A 75 -15.42 16.50 -26.29
N GLY A 76 -16.53 15.93 -25.80
CA GLY A 76 -17.74 15.68 -26.61
C GLY A 76 -18.80 16.78 -26.52
N GLN A 77 -18.85 17.53 -25.42
CA GLN A 77 -19.70 18.71 -25.26
C GLN A 77 -18.80 19.93 -25.22
N ASN A 78 -19.05 20.95 -26.05
CA ASN A 78 -18.30 22.22 -26.21
C ASN A 78 -17.90 22.93 -24.90
N SER A 79 -17.05 22.28 -24.11
CA SER A 79 -16.58 22.74 -22.82
C SER A 79 -15.42 23.68 -23.10
N SER A 80 -15.38 24.79 -22.37
CA SER A 80 -14.34 25.81 -22.50
C SER A 80 -12.96 25.15 -22.64
N PRO A 81 -12.11 25.53 -23.62
CA PRO A 81 -10.79 24.93 -23.84
C PRO A 81 -9.93 24.86 -22.58
N GLN A 82 -10.17 25.76 -21.63
CA GLN A 82 -9.53 25.78 -20.31
C GLN A 82 -9.85 24.57 -19.44
N ASP A 83 -11.08 24.06 -19.45
CA ASP A 83 -11.46 22.93 -18.61
C ASP A 83 -10.88 21.61 -19.14
N ALA A 84 -10.81 21.47 -20.46
CA ALA A 84 -10.10 20.36 -21.10
C ALA A 84 -8.59 20.43 -20.82
N ALA A 85 -7.99 21.61 -20.90
CA ALA A 85 -6.57 21.81 -20.57
C ALA A 85 -6.26 21.48 -19.10
N LYS A 86 -7.11 21.91 -18.16
CA LYS A 86 -6.99 21.58 -16.73
C LYS A 86 -7.12 20.08 -16.47
N ALA A 87 -8.08 19.41 -17.11
CA ALA A 87 -8.24 17.96 -16.96
C ALA A 87 -7.03 17.18 -17.50
N ARG A 88 -6.48 17.59 -18.66
CA ARG A 88 -5.22 17.03 -19.19
C ARG A 88 -4.06 17.26 -18.23
N ALA A 89 -3.90 18.48 -17.72
CA ALA A 89 -2.85 18.80 -16.77
C ALA A 89 -2.95 17.94 -15.50
N ALA A 90 -4.15 17.81 -14.92
CA ALA A 90 -4.40 16.99 -13.74
C ALA A 90 -4.02 15.52 -13.98
N LEU A 91 -4.38 14.96 -15.13
CA LEU A 91 -3.99 13.60 -15.50
C LEU A 91 -2.49 13.46 -15.70
N THR A 92 -1.84 14.40 -16.40
CA THR A 92 -0.39 14.39 -16.59
C THR A 92 0.35 14.44 -15.25
N TYR A 93 -0.02 15.35 -14.36
CA TYR A 93 0.59 15.44 -13.02
C TYR A 93 0.30 14.19 -12.17
N GLY A 94 -0.91 13.63 -12.27
CA GLY A 94 -1.27 12.38 -11.61
C GLY A 94 -0.39 11.22 -12.09
N VAL A 95 -0.25 11.05 -13.41
CA VAL A 95 0.58 10.00 -14.01
C VAL A 95 2.05 10.18 -13.64
N ILE A 96 2.57 11.41 -13.64
CA ILE A 96 3.94 11.70 -13.22
C ILE A 96 4.15 11.31 -11.75
N GLY A 97 3.23 11.69 -10.86
CA GLY A 97 3.32 11.34 -9.44
C GLY A 97 3.28 9.83 -9.21
N PHE A 98 2.38 9.12 -9.89
CA PHE A 98 2.30 7.66 -9.83
C PHE A 98 3.57 6.99 -10.35
N LEU A 99 4.08 7.43 -11.50
CA LEU A 99 5.30 6.89 -12.09
C LEU A 99 6.50 7.07 -11.17
N LEU A 100 6.57 8.17 -10.42
CA LEU A 100 7.63 8.45 -9.44
C LEU A 100 7.60 7.44 -8.28
N VAL A 101 6.42 7.17 -7.71
CA VAL A 101 6.24 6.16 -6.65
C VAL A 101 6.63 4.76 -7.14
N VAL A 102 6.16 4.39 -8.33
CA VAL A 102 6.48 3.10 -8.95
C VAL A 102 7.99 3.00 -9.19
N ALA A 103 8.61 4.00 -9.83
CA ALA A 103 10.04 4.01 -10.09
C ALA A 103 10.87 3.91 -8.79
N SER A 104 10.45 4.59 -7.72
CA SER A 104 11.07 4.47 -6.41
C SER A 104 11.04 3.03 -5.87
N TYR A 105 9.89 2.35 -5.98
CA TYR A 105 9.77 0.94 -5.60
C TYR A 105 10.70 0.05 -6.44
N PHE A 106 10.77 0.26 -7.75
CA PHE A 106 11.67 -0.51 -8.62
C PHE A 106 13.15 -0.32 -8.24
N ILE A 107 13.57 0.91 -7.89
CA ILE A 107 14.93 1.16 -7.42
C ILE A 107 15.23 0.39 -6.13
N LEU A 108 14.32 0.44 -5.14
CA LEU A 108 14.48 -0.31 -3.90
C LEU A 108 14.47 -1.82 -4.12
N GLN A 109 13.66 -2.32 -5.06
CA GLN A 109 13.63 -3.73 -5.44
C GLN A 109 14.96 -4.19 -6.05
N ILE A 110 15.57 -3.38 -6.93
CA ILE A 110 16.86 -3.70 -7.52
C ILE A 110 17.95 -3.67 -6.42
N ILE A 111 17.95 -2.66 -5.56
CA ILE A 111 18.91 -2.53 -4.46
C ILE A 111 18.79 -3.72 -3.49
N SER A 112 17.58 -4.06 -3.06
CA SER A 112 17.33 -5.21 -2.18
C SER A 112 17.66 -6.54 -2.84
N ALA A 113 17.32 -6.74 -4.11
CA ALA A 113 17.67 -7.96 -4.84
C ALA A 113 19.19 -8.15 -4.96
N GLN A 114 19.96 -7.07 -5.15
CA GLN A 114 21.41 -7.15 -5.31
C GLN A 114 22.18 -7.16 -3.97
N LEU A 115 21.66 -6.55 -2.92
CA LEU A 115 22.30 -6.51 -1.60
C LEU A 115 21.87 -7.65 -0.67
N THR A 116 20.65 -8.18 -0.81
CA THR A 116 20.08 -9.25 0.01
C THR A 116 20.16 -10.61 -0.71
N GLY A 117 21.28 -10.85 -1.41
CA GLY A 117 21.54 -12.08 -2.17
C GLY A 117 21.94 -13.31 -1.34
N ASP A 118 21.94 -13.24 -0.01
CA ASP A 118 22.16 -14.42 0.86
C ASP A 118 21.46 -14.24 2.22
N GLN A 119 20.31 -14.87 2.41
CA GLN A 119 19.69 -15.07 3.73
C GLN A 119 19.51 -16.56 4.04
N THR A 120 20.05 -17.44 3.19
CA THR A 120 20.04 -18.90 3.43
C THR A 120 21.16 -19.35 4.38
N LEU A 121 22.13 -18.48 4.69
CA LEU A 121 23.29 -18.78 5.54
C LEU A 121 23.14 -18.28 7.00
N ILE A 122 22.00 -17.68 7.37
CA ILE A 122 21.72 -17.22 8.74
C ILE A 122 20.60 -18.00 9.46
N ASN A 123 19.99 -18.99 8.80
CA ASN A 123 18.99 -19.89 9.39
C ASN A 123 19.23 -21.37 9.03
N THR A 124 20.49 -21.80 9.01
CA THR A 124 20.78 -23.22 9.12
C THR A 124 20.74 -23.57 10.60
N PRO A 125 19.72 -24.30 11.11
CA PRO A 125 19.84 -24.89 12.44
C PRO A 125 21.09 -25.78 12.43
N ALA A 126 22.09 -25.39 13.22
CA ALA A 126 23.29 -26.19 13.41
C ALA A 126 22.87 -27.59 13.88
N LEU A 127 23.36 -28.62 13.19
CA LEU A 127 23.36 -29.99 13.70
C LEU A 127 24.28 -30.11 14.92
#